data_AF-A0A0B8P8X4-F1
#
_entry.id   AF-A0A0B8P8X4-F1
#
_cell.length_a   1.000
_cell.length_b   1.000
_cell.length_c   1.000
_cell.angle_alpha   90.00
_cell.angle_beta   90.00
_cell.angle_gamma   90.00
#
_symmetry.space_group_name_H-M   'P 1'
#
loop_
_entity.id
_entity.type
_entity.pdbx_description
1 polymer ?
#
loop_
_entity_poly.entity_id
_entity_poly.type
_entity_poly.pdbx_seq_one_letter_code
_entity_poly.pdbx_strand_id
1 'polypeptide(L)'
;MAENGLPAAEITFRSDAAAEAIHLLRESQPEILIGAGTVLNKEQAIQAKEAGASFVVSPGLNPNTVRACQKIGIDIIPGVNNPSAVEAALELGVTTLKFFPAEPLAASVC
;
A
#
# COMPACT_ATOMS: atom_id res chain seq x y z
N MET A 1 -15.69 11.41 6.25
CA MET A 1 -14.22 11.60 6.22
C MET A 1 -13.86 12.78 5.35
N ALA A 2 -14.33 12.82 4.10
CA ALA A 2 -14.12 13.92 3.17
C ALA A 2 -14.56 15.30 3.72
N GLU A 3 -15.77 15.39 4.29
CA GLU A 3 -16.32 16.64 4.86
C GLU A 3 -15.51 17.19 6.06
N ASN A 4 -14.71 16.33 6.70
CA ASN A 4 -13.85 16.69 7.83
C ASN A 4 -12.38 16.89 7.40
N GLY A 5 -12.10 17.03 6.09
CA GLY A 5 -10.75 17.31 5.57
C GLY A 5 -9.81 16.12 5.52
N LEU A 6 -10.32 14.89 5.62
CA LEU A 6 -9.55 13.64 5.50
C LEU A 6 -9.98 12.86 4.25
N PRO A 7 -9.54 13.25 3.04
CA PRO A 7 -10.01 12.66 1.77
C PRO A 7 -9.29 11.35 1.40
N ALA A 8 -8.65 10.67 2.36
CA ALA A 8 -7.92 9.44 2.11
C ALA A 8 -8.08 8.43 3.25
N ALA A 9 -8.06 7.14 2.92
CA ALA A 9 -8.10 6.03 3.86
C ALA A 9 -7.16 4.90 3.41
N GLU A 10 -6.45 4.28 4.34
CA GLU A 10 -5.74 3.01 4.13
C GLU A 10 -6.44 1.90 4.92
N ILE A 11 -6.97 0.88 4.23
CA ILE A 11 -7.62 -0.27 4.87
C ILE A 11 -6.65 -1.45 4.88
N THR A 12 -6.24 -1.91 6.07
CA THR A 12 -5.21 -2.96 6.19
C THR A 12 -5.75 -4.36 5.92
N PHE A 13 -5.09 -5.13 5.05
CA PHE A 13 -5.32 -6.55 4.76
C PHE A 13 -4.84 -7.47 5.90
N ARG A 14 -5.41 -7.28 7.09
CA ARG A 14 -5.17 -8.13 8.27
C ARG A 14 -6.40 -8.95 8.68
N SER A 15 -7.49 -8.84 7.91
CA SER A 15 -8.76 -9.54 8.14
C SER A 15 -9.45 -9.84 6.82
N ASP A 16 -10.25 -10.90 6.78
CA ASP A 16 -11.05 -11.30 5.60
C ASP A 16 -12.05 -10.22 5.15
N ALA A 17 -12.43 -9.31 6.06
CA ALA A 17 -13.31 -8.19 5.78
C ALA A 17 -12.67 -7.03 5.00
N ALA A 18 -11.36 -7.05 4.73
CA ALA A 18 -10.65 -5.90 4.15
C ALA A 18 -11.13 -5.55 2.74
N ALA A 19 -11.33 -6.55 1.87
CA ALA A 19 -11.81 -6.33 0.51
C ALA A 19 -13.24 -5.77 0.52
N GLU A 20 -14.13 -6.34 1.33
CA GLU A 20 -15.51 -5.87 1.47
C GLU A 20 -15.57 -4.43 2.00
N ALA A 21 -14.74 -4.11 3.00
CA ALA A 21 -14.67 -2.74 3.54
C ALA A 21 -14.22 -1.72 2.48
N ILE A 22 -13.26 -2.07 1.61
CA ILE A 22 -12.83 -1.21 0.50
C ILE A 22 -13.97 -1.03 -0.51
N HIS A 23 -14.66 -2.12 -0.85
CA HIS A 23 -15.79 -2.09 -1.78
C HIS A 23 -16.91 -1.15 -1.29
N LEU A 24 -17.38 -1.36 -0.06
CA LEU A 24 -18.43 -0.53 0.56
C LEU A 24 -18.00 0.94 0.70
N LEU A 25 -16.72 1.20 1.01
CA LEU A 25 -16.20 2.56 1.11
C LEU A 25 -16.12 3.23 -0.26
N ARG A 26 -15.73 2.50 -1.31
CA ARG A 26 -15.70 3.00 -2.68
C ARG A 26 -17.09 3.36 -3.19
N GLU A 27 -18.10 2.54 -2.91
CA GLU A 27 -19.49 2.81 -3.30
C GLU A 27 -20.07 4.03 -2.57
N SER A 28 -19.84 4.13 -1.24
CA SER A 28 -20.42 5.19 -0.42
C SER A 28 -19.68 6.53 -0.49
N GLN A 29 -18.38 6.52 -0.78
CA GLN A 29 -17.53 7.71 -0.82
C GLN A 29 -16.59 7.70 -2.05
N PRO A 30 -17.13 7.88 -3.27
CA PRO A 30 -16.37 7.75 -4.52
C PRO A 30 -15.21 8.75 -4.65
N GLU A 31 -15.33 9.92 -4.01
CA GLU A 31 -14.32 11.00 -4.02
C GLU A 31 -13.13 10.75 -3.09
N ILE A 32 -13.19 9.72 -2.23
CA ILE A 32 -12.08 9.40 -1.32
C ILE A 32 -11.02 8.57 -2.04
N LEU A 33 -9.76 8.92 -1.76
CA LEU A 33 -8.62 8.11 -2.15
C LEU A 33 -8.50 6.91 -1.19
N ILE A 34 -8.65 5.69 -1.70
CA ILE A 34 -8.68 4.48 -0.89
C ILE A 34 -7.46 3.63 -1.24
N GLY A 35 -6.61 3.36 -0.26
CA GLY A 35 -5.46 2.45 -0.36
C GLY A 35 -5.69 1.15 0.41
N ALA A 36 -5.02 0.08 -0.02
CA ALA A 36 -4.96 -1.19 0.68
C ALA A 36 -3.63 -1.35 1.41
N GLY A 37 -3.68 -1.41 2.75
CA GLY A 37 -2.50 -1.58 3.60
C GLY A 37 -2.12 -3.04 3.84
N THR A 38 -0.87 -3.29 4.24
CA THR A 38 -0.38 -4.64 4.63
C THR A 38 -0.55 -5.69 3.52
N VAL A 39 -0.39 -5.31 2.26
CA VAL A 39 -0.42 -6.25 1.12
C VAL A 39 0.92 -7.00 1.05
N LEU A 40 0.87 -8.33 1.10
CA LEU A 40 2.04 -9.22 1.21
C LEU A 40 2.33 -9.98 -0.09
N ASN A 41 1.32 -10.22 -0.93
CA ASN A 41 1.45 -11.06 -2.12
C ASN A 41 0.56 -10.57 -3.28
N LYS A 42 0.67 -11.27 -4.41
CA LYS A 42 -0.07 -10.98 -5.64
C LYS A 42 -1.58 -11.12 -5.45
N GLU A 43 -2.00 -12.16 -4.74
CA GLU A 43 -3.42 -12.50 -4.56
C GLU A 43 -4.14 -11.38 -3.80
N GLN A 44 -3.52 -10.85 -2.74
CA GLN A 44 -4.02 -9.69 -2.00
C GLN A 44 -4.02 -8.41 -2.84
N ALA A 45 -3.01 -8.19 -3.70
CA ALA A 45 -2.99 -7.04 -4.61
C ALA A 45 -4.14 -7.09 -5.63
N ILE A 46 -4.46 -8.28 -6.15
CA ILE A 46 -5.60 -8.50 -7.04
C ILE A 46 -6.91 -8.21 -6.29
N GLN A 47 -7.10 -8.80 -5.11
CA GLN A 47 -8.29 -8.58 -4.29
C GLN A 47 -8.49 -7.10 -3.94
N ALA A 48 -7.42 -6.39 -3.56
CA ALA A 48 -7.45 -4.97 -3.29
C ALA A 48 -7.91 -4.16 -4.51
N LYS A 49 -7.33 -4.47 -5.68
CA LYS A 49 -7.70 -3.80 -6.94
C LYS A 49 -9.17 -4.05 -7.29
N GLU A 50 -9.61 -5.30 -7.23
CA GLU A 50 -10.99 -5.69 -7.54
C GLU A 50 -12.00 -5.05 -6.58
N ALA A 51 -11.62 -4.87 -5.32
CA ALA A 51 -12.43 -4.15 -4.34
C ALA A 51 -12.52 -2.63 -4.59
N GLY A 52 -11.66 -2.06 -5.45
CA GLY A 52 -11.68 -0.63 -5.78
C GLY A 52 -10.62 0.22 -5.05
N ALA A 53 -9.57 -0.41 -4.52
CA ALA A 53 -8.39 0.31 -4.04
C ALA A 53 -7.66 1.00 -5.20
N SER A 54 -7.21 2.22 -4.96
CA SER A 54 -6.45 3.04 -5.91
C SER A 54 -4.95 2.68 -5.90
N PHE A 55 -4.43 2.26 -4.74
CA PHE A 55 -3.03 1.85 -4.57
C PHE A 55 -2.91 0.84 -3.43
N VAL A 56 -1.76 0.18 -3.34
CA VAL A 56 -1.44 -0.76 -2.25
C VAL A 56 -0.19 -0.34 -1.50
N VAL A 57 -0.11 -0.70 -0.22
CA VAL A 57 1.02 -0.45 0.68
C VAL A 57 1.46 -1.77 1.27
N SER A 58 2.75 -2.09 1.16
CA SER A 58 3.34 -3.29 1.79
C SER A 58 4.24 -2.90 2.96
N PRO A 59 4.39 -3.77 3.99
CA PRO A 59 5.29 -3.48 5.12
C PRO A 59 6.78 -3.53 4.73
N GLY A 60 7.12 -4.21 3.63
CA GLY A 60 8.48 -4.33 3.12
C GLY A 60 8.51 -4.44 1.60
N LEU A 61 9.71 -4.42 1.03
CA LEU A 61 9.94 -4.57 -0.41
C LEU A 61 10.02 -6.05 -0.80
N ASN A 62 8.96 -6.55 -1.46
CA ASN A 62 8.98 -7.85 -2.12
C ASN A 62 8.93 -7.63 -3.65
N PRO A 63 10.03 -7.89 -4.39
CA PRO A 63 10.07 -7.68 -5.84
C PRO A 63 8.98 -8.45 -6.62
N ASN A 64 8.54 -9.60 -6.12
CA ASN A 64 7.47 -10.37 -6.76
C ASN A 64 6.11 -9.68 -6.61
N THR A 65 5.84 -9.10 -5.43
CA THR A 65 4.63 -8.31 -5.19
C THR A 65 4.64 -7.01 -6.00
N VAL A 66 5.79 -6.33 -6.09
CA VAL A 66 5.95 -5.13 -6.94
C VAL A 66 5.65 -5.44 -8.41
N ARG A 67 6.29 -6.47 -8.97
CA ARG A 67 6.04 -6.89 -10.36
C ARG A 67 4.60 -7.32 -10.60
N ALA A 68 3.97 -7.97 -9.62
CA ALA A 68 2.57 -8.34 -9.70
C ALA A 68 1.66 -7.10 -9.78
N CYS A 69 1.91 -6.09 -8.94
CA CYS A 69 1.17 -4.83 -8.94
C CYS A 69 1.33 -4.09 -10.28
N GLN A 70 2.56 -4.00 -10.79
CA GLN A 70 2.85 -3.42 -12.11
C GLN A 70 2.11 -4.16 -13.24
N LYS A 71 2.12 -5.50 -13.22
CA LYS A 71 1.44 -6.31 -14.24
C LYS A 71 -0.07 -6.09 -14.26
N ILE A 72 -0.68 -5.93 -13.08
CA ILE A 72 -2.13 -5.67 -12.99
C ILE A 72 -2.45 -4.18 -13.05
N GLY A 73 -1.48 -3.27 -13.11
CA GLY A 73 -1.69 -1.82 -13.17
C GLY A 73 -2.35 -1.26 -11.91
N ILE A 74 -1.84 -1.63 -10.72
CA ILE A 74 -2.13 -0.92 -9.46
C ILE A 74 -0.83 -0.38 -8.88
N ASP A 75 -0.85 0.86 -8.40
CA ASP A 75 0.32 1.49 -7.79
C ASP A 75 0.68 0.81 -6.46
N ILE A 76 1.98 0.70 -6.18
CA ILE A 76 2.50 0.11 -4.94
C ILE A 76 3.48 1.06 -4.25
N ILE A 77 3.29 1.22 -2.94
CA ILE A 77 4.19 1.96 -2.04
C ILE A 77 4.83 0.94 -1.07
N PRO A 78 6.00 0.36 -1.41
CA PRO A 78 6.61 -0.68 -0.60
C PRO A 78 7.38 -0.11 0.60
N GLY A 79 7.40 -0.89 1.68
CA GLY A 79 8.20 -0.61 2.88
C GLY A 79 9.70 -0.76 2.66
N VAL A 80 10.49 0.19 3.13
CA VAL A 80 11.97 0.15 3.16
C VAL A 80 12.47 0.69 4.50
N ASN A 81 13.66 0.24 4.90
CA ASN A 81 14.30 0.66 6.15
C ASN A 81 15.81 0.92 6.04
N ASN A 82 16.40 0.78 4.86
CA ASN A 82 17.84 0.97 4.64
C ASN A 82 18.13 1.40 3.18
N PRO A 83 19.32 1.98 2.89
CA PRO A 83 19.68 2.45 1.55
C PRO A 83 19.65 1.36 0.48
N SER A 84 20.09 0.13 0.77
CA SER A 84 20.08 -0.96 -0.21
C SER A 84 18.64 -1.34 -0.62
N ALA A 85 17.69 -1.27 0.31
CA ALA A 85 16.27 -1.46 -0.01
C ALA A 85 15.70 -0.29 -0.84
N VAL A 86 16.19 0.94 -0.64
CA VAL A 86 15.84 2.09 -1.49
C VAL A 86 16.36 1.87 -2.91
N GLU A 87 17.64 1.51 -3.07
CA GLU A 87 18.25 1.23 -4.38
C GLU A 87 17.52 0.10 -5.11
N ALA A 88 17.22 -1.00 -4.41
CA ALA A 88 16.44 -2.11 -4.98
C ALA A 88 15.03 -1.70 -5.42
N ALA A 89 14.39 -0.76 -4.73
CA ALA A 89 13.09 -0.23 -5.15
C ALA A 89 13.21 0.68 -6.39
N LEU A 90 14.26 1.50 -6.47
CA LEU A 90 14.56 2.34 -7.63
C LEU A 90 14.85 1.50 -8.89
N GLU A 91 15.57 0.38 -8.75
CA GLU A 91 15.79 -0.58 -9.86
C GLU A 91 14.48 -1.19 -10.40
N LEU A 92 13.47 -1.31 -9.55
CA LEU A 92 12.12 -1.76 -9.93
C LEU A 92 11.26 -0.62 -10.48
N GLY A 93 11.79 0.61 -10.58
CA GLY A 93 11.07 1.80 -11.05
C GLY A 93 10.13 2.41 -10.00
N VAL A 94 10.28 2.07 -8.72
CA VAL A 94 9.43 2.58 -7.63
C VAL A 94 10.12 3.75 -6.93
N THR A 95 9.50 4.92 -6.98
CA THR A 95 10.05 6.17 -6.42
C THR A 95 9.33 6.68 -5.17
N THR A 96 8.16 6.11 -4.85
CA THR A 96 7.40 6.42 -3.63
C THR A 96 7.49 5.24 -2.68
N LEU A 97 8.11 5.44 -1.51
CA LEU A 97 8.44 4.38 -0.55
C LEU A 97 7.85 4.67 0.83
N LYS A 98 7.48 3.62 1.55
CA LYS A 98 7.09 3.69 2.96
C LYS A 98 8.32 3.47 3.83
N PHE A 99 8.68 4.42 4.68
CA PHE A 99 9.70 4.19 5.70
C PHE A 99 9.10 3.44 6.90
N PHE A 100 9.53 2.19 7.14
CA PHE A 100 8.89 1.35 8.16
C PHE A 100 9.82 0.27 8.76
N PRO A 101 9.81 0.05 10.09
CA PRO A 101 9.09 0.83 11.12
C PRO A 101 9.84 2.11 11.47
N ALA A 102 9.18 3.27 11.34
CA ALA A 102 9.86 4.57 11.44
C ALA A 102 10.44 4.86 12.84
N GLU A 103 9.67 4.58 13.90
CA GLU A 103 10.05 4.95 15.27
C GLU A 103 11.31 4.19 15.78
N PRO A 104 11.41 2.85 15.69
CA PRO A 104 12.63 2.15 16.09
C PRO A 104 13.87 2.53 15.29
N LEU A 105 13.70 2.86 14.00
CA LEU A 105 14.81 3.24 13.12
C LEU A 105 15.27 4.66 13.38
N ALA A 106 14.35 5.62 13.59
CA ALA A 106 14.68 7.00 13.92
C ALA A 106 15.47 7.11 15.24
N ALA A 107 15.17 6.25 16.22
CA ALA A 107 15.91 6.19 17.48
C ALA A 107 17.35 5.67 17.34
N SER A 108 17.65 4.88 16.30
CA SER A 108 18.98 4.30 16.07
C SER A 108 19.96 5.23 15.33
N VAL A 109 19.49 6.40 14.89
CA VAL A 109 20.28 7.43 14.19
C VAL A 109 20.62 8.64 15.07
N CYS A 110 20.26 8.60 16.36
CA CYS A 110 20.61 9.60 17.37
C CYS A 110 21.74 9.10 18.28
#